data_AF-A0A8E2DWD7-F1
#
_entry.id   AF-A0A8E2DWD7-F1
#
_cell.length_a   1.000
_cell.length_b   1.000
_cell.length_c   1.000
_cell.angle_alpha   90.00
_cell.angle_beta   90.00
_cell.angle_gamma   90.00
#
_symmetry.space_group_name_H-M   'P 1'
#
loop_
_entity.id
_entity.type
_entity.pdbx_description
1 polymer ?
#
loop_
_entity_poly.entity_id
_entity_poly.type
_entity_poly.pdbx_seq_one_letter_code
_entity_poly.pdbx_strand_id
1 'polypeptide(L)' 'PDLNPIKNIWKKLKDAVYRRQPRTSREIRQVLQEEWDALDLSDISRICRTMMARCEAVIAAAGGPTKW' A
#
# COMPACT_ATOMS: atom_id res chain seq x y z
N PRO A 1 7.00 -8.23 4.20
CA PRO A 1 8.27 -7.83 3.59
C PRO A 1 8.34 -6.31 3.36
N ASP A 2 9.32 -5.67 3.99
CA ASP A 2 9.66 -4.23 3.89
C ASP A 2 9.97 -3.82 2.44
N LEU A 3 10.36 -4.79 1.60
CA LEU A 3 10.63 -4.60 0.18
C LEU A 3 9.40 -4.75 -0.72
N ASN A 4 8.22 -5.07 -0.20
CA ASN A 4 7.02 -5.18 -1.05
C ASN A 4 6.25 -3.85 -1.05
N PRO A 5 6.39 -3.01 -2.10
CA PRO A 5 5.90 -1.65 -2.10
C PRO A 5 4.36 -1.58 -2.18
N ILE A 6 3.72 -2.64 -2.69
CA ILE A 6 2.26 -2.74 -2.79
C ILE A 6 1.56 -2.75 -1.43
N LYS A 7 2.29 -3.05 -0.34
CA LYS A 7 1.76 -2.99 1.03
C LYS A 7 1.16 -1.61 1.36
N ASN A 8 1.73 -0.54 0.80
CA ASN A 8 1.22 0.81 1.01
C ASN A 8 -0.17 0.99 0.37
N ILE A 9 -0.40 0.39 -0.79
CA ILE A 9 -1.71 0.39 -1.46
C ILE A 9 -2.71 -0.42 -0.63
N TRP A 10 -2.32 -1.62 -0.19
CA TRP A 10 -3.17 -2.45 0.66
C TRP A 10 -3.58 -1.75 1.96
N LYS A 11 -2.66 -0.98 2.56
CA LYS A 11 -2.98 -0.17 3.74
C LYS A 11 -4.03 0.89 3.43
N LYS A 12 -3.85 1.67 2.36
CA LYS A 12 -4.84 2.67 1.91
C LYS A 12 -6.24 2.06 1.71
N LEU A 13 -6.31 0.94 0.97
CA LEU A 13 -7.58 0.26 0.69
C LEU A 13 -8.27 -0.23 1.97
N LYS A 14 -7.51 -0.83 2.88
CA LYS A 14 -8.03 -1.24 4.20
C LYS A 14 -8.55 -0.05 4.99
N ASP A 15 -7.79 1.04 5.06
CA ASP A 15 -8.17 2.24 5.81
C ASP A 15 -9.47 2.84 5.25
N ALA A 16 -9.68 2.79 3.93
CA ALA A 16 -10.91 3.22 3.30
C ALA A 16 -12.10 2.32 3.66
N VAL A 17 -11.92 1.00 3.63
CA VAL A 17 -12.95 0.03 4.09
C VAL A 17 -13.30 0.29 5.56
N TYR A 18 -12.31 0.46 6.44
CA TYR A 18 -12.56 0.76 7.85
C TYR A 18 -13.33 2.07 8.05
N ARG A 19 -12.99 3.11 7.27
CA ARG A 19 -13.66 4.42 7.37
C ARG A 19 -15.11 4.38 6.92
N ARG A 20 -15.41 3.63 5.86
CA ARG A 20 -16.77 3.53 5.30
C ARG A 20 -17.67 2.51 6.01
N GLN A 21 -17.10 1.66 6.87
CA GLN A 21 -17.80 0.67 7.70
C GLN A 21 -18.88 -0.16 6.95
N PRO A 22 -18.56 -0.75 5.77
CA PRO A 22 -19.49 -1.61 5.07
C PRO A 22 -19.86 -2.83 5.92
N ARG A 23 -21.09 -3.34 5.76
CA ARG A 23 -21.65 -4.44 6.56
C ARG A 23 -21.70 -5.76 5.82
N THR A 24 -21.61 -5.72 4.50
CA THR A 24 -21.68 -6.91 3.63
C THR A 24 -20.42 -7.08 2.80
N SER A 25 -20.17 -8.32 2.36
CA SER A 25 -19.08 -8.61 1.41
C SER A 25 -19.23 -7.85 0.08
N ARG A 26 -20.47 -7.61 -0.36
CA ARG A 26 -20.78 -6.82 -1.56
C ARG A 26 -20.36 -5.35 -1.38
N GLU A 27 -20.71 -4.73 -0.27
CA GLU A 27 -20.32 -3.36 0.04
C GLU A 27 -18.80 -3.23 0.22
N ILE A 28 -18.15 -4.20 0.88
CA ILE A 28 -16.68 -4.23 0.97
C ILE A 28 -16.07 -4.25 -0.43
N ARG A 29 -16.57 -5.11 -1.32
CA ARG A 29 -16.07 -5.20 -2.70
C ARG A 29 -16.27 -3.91 -3.46
N GLN A 30 -17.43 -3.26 -3.29
CA GLN A 30 -17.72 -1.98 -3.91
C GLN A 30 -16.75 -0.90 -3.44
N VAL A 31 -16.55 -0.76 -2.13
CA VAL A 31 -15.59 0.20 -1.57
C VAL A 31 -14.18 -0.05 -2.09
N LEU A 32 -13.74 -1.31 -2.12
CA LEU A 32 -12.43 -1.65 -2.66
C LEU A 32 -12.28 -1.28 -4.13
N GLN A 33 -13.30 -1.53 -4.94
CA GLN A 33 -13.29 -1.20 -6.37
C GLN A 33 -13.25 0.32 -6.59
N GLU A 34 -14.11 1.08 -5.91
CA GLU A 34 -14.13 2.54 -6.01
C GLU A 34 -12.81 3.17 -5.59
N GLU A 35 -12.21 2.71 -4.49
CA GLU A 35 -10.93 3.21 -4.00
C GLU A 35 -9.76 2.78 -4.89
N TRP A 36 -9.85 1.60 -5.51
CA TRP A 36 -8.87 1.13 -6.48
C TRP A 36 -8.91 1.96 -7.76
N ASP A 37 -10.11 2.22 -8.30
CA ASP A 37 -10.30 3.01 -9.52
C ASP A 37 -9.96 4.50 -9.31
N ALA A 38 -10.04 4.98 -8.07
CA ALA A 38 -9.59 6.32 -7.69
C ALA A 38 -8.07 6.45 -7.50
N LEU A 39 -7.30 5.34 -7.56
CA LEU A 39 -5.84 5.43 -7.49
C LEU A 39 -5.29 6.07 -8.76
N ASP A 40 -4.58 7.18 -8.59
CA ASP A 40 -3.87 7.83 -9.67
C ASP A 40 -2.52 7.11 -9.95
N LEU A 41 -2.06 7.19 -11.20
CA LEU A 41 -0.73 6.76 -11.62
C LEU A 41 0.37 7.43 -10.79
N SER A 42 0.13 8.65 -10.29
CA SER A 42 1.06 9.33 -9.40
C SER A 42 1.26 8.60 -8.06
N ASP A 43 0.21 7.96 -7.52
CA ASP A 43 0.28 7.16 -6.30
C ASP A 43 1.12 5.89 -6.51
N ILE A 44 0.90 5.21 -7.64
CA ILE A 44 1.66 4.01 -8.04
C ILE A 44 3.13 4.38 -8.29
N SER A 45 3.36 5.46 -9.04
CA SER A 45 4.70 5.94 -9.39
C SER A 45 5.49 6.35 -8.15
N ARG A 46 4.85 7.02 -7.17
CA ARG A 46 5.46 7.35 -5.89
C ARG A 46 5.92 6.10 -5.14
N ILE A 47 5.09 5.07 -5.12
CA ILE A 47 5.38 3.81 -4.43
C ILE A 47 6.57 3.10 -5.09
N CYS A 48 6.62 3.04 -6.43
CA CYS A 48 7.76 2.50 -7.18
C CYS A 48 9.06 3.28 -6.90
N ARG A 49 9.01 4.62 -6.85
CA ARG A 49 10.18 5.45 -6.53
C ARG A 49 10.78 5.19 -5.15
N THR A 50 10.00 4.68 -4.19
CA THR A 50 10.54 4.34 -2.86
C THR A 50 11.41 3.07 -2.85
N MET A 51 11.40 2.26 -3.91
CA MET A 51 12.08 0.96 -3.90
C MET A 51 13.59 1.08 -3.72
N MET A 52 14.22 2.07 -4.38
CA MET A 52 15.64 2.31 -4.24
C MET A 52 16.02 2.61 -2.78
N ALA A 53 15.30 3.52 -2.14
CA ALA A 53 15.51 3.87 -0.72
C ALA A 53 15.24 2.71 0.25
N ARG A 54 14.33 1.79 -0.10
CA ARG A 54 14.09 0.56 0.68
C ARG A 54 15.26 -0.40 0.57
N CYS A 55 15.76 -0.63 -0.64
CA CYS A 55 16.94 -1.47 -0.88
C CYS A 55 18.18 -0.92 -0.17
N GLU A 56 18.42 0.39 -0.26
CA GLU A 56 19.52 1.06 0.46
C GLU A 56 19.41 0.87 1.98
N ALA A 57 18.20 0.99 2.54
CA ALA A 57 17.98 0.76 3.96
C ALA A 57 18.29 -0.69 4.39
N VAL A 58 17.93 -1.68 3.55
CA VAL A 58 18.26 -3.09 3.82
C VAL A 58 19.76 -3.34 3.73
N ILE A 59 20.45 -2.74 2.75
CA ILE A 59 21.92 -2.83 2.63
C ILE A 59 22.58 -2.22 3.87
N ALA A 60 22.15 -1.03 4.28
CA ALA A 60 22.66 -0.37 5.48
C ALA A 60 22.38 -1.17 6.77
N ALA A 61 21.28 -1.90 6.82
CA ALA A 61 20.93 -2.81 7.91
C ALA A 61 21.60 -4.19 7.80
N ALA A 62 22.49 -4.42 6.83
CA ALA A 62 23.11 -5.72 6.54
C ALA A 62 22.08 -6.87 6.40
N GLY A 63 20.93 -6.59 5.77
CA GLY A 63 19.82 -7.54 5.63
C GLY A 63 18.85 -7.57 6.80
N GLY A 64 19.08 -6.78 7.86
CA GLY A 64 18.20 -6.66 9.01
C GLY A 64 16.91 -5.87 8.75
N PRO A 65 15.98 -5.83 9.73
CA PRO A 65 14.71 -5.11 9.62
C PRO A 65 14.88 -3.62 9.37
N THR A 66 13.97 -3.02 8.61
CA THR A 66 13.99 -1.59 8.29
C THR A 66 12.69 -0.90 8.72
N LYS A 67 12.62 0.43 8.54
CA LYS A 67 11.41 1.21 8.83
C LYS A 67 10.27 1.03 7.81
N TRP A 68 10.48 0.26 6.74
CA TRP A 68 9.65 0.21 5.54
C TRP A 68 8.64 -0.94 5.50
#